data_AF-A0AAU5BLT3-F1
#
_entry.id   AF-A0AAU5BLT3-F1
#
_cell.length_a   1.000
_cell.length_b   1.000
_cell.length_c   1.000
_cell.angle_alpha   90.00
_cell.angle_beta   90.00
_cell.angle_gamma   90.00
#
_symmetry.space_group_name_H-M   'P 1'
#
loop_
_entity.id
_entity.type
_entity.pdbx_description
1 polymer ?
#
loop_
_entity_poly.entity_id
_entity_poly.type
_entity_poly.pdbx_seq_one_letter_code
_entity_poly.pdbx_strand_id
1 'polypeptide(L)'
;MNQAVKRVLVTAVAAAGFACAIPATSAYATNITYCGDWMLPPQNDLAWVETGDGNRMCFANAGSLNVSFNGVTKLHSGNNTVRFSYYIEENNYYHELTVSSWQEVTIGWGLHAHVYEVLVCGGPTECPVF
;
A
#
# COMPACT_ATOMS: atom_id res chain seq x y z
N MET A 1 -31.30 -39.16 32.02
CA MET A 1 -30.36 -38.10 31.59
C MET A 1 -31.03 -37.25 30.52
N ASN A 2 -31.52 -36.07 30.89
CA ASN A 2 -32.39 -35.23 30.05
C ASN A 2 -31.62 -34.62 28.87
N GLN A 3 -32.23 -34.67 27.67
CA GLN A 3 -31.67 -34.18 26.40
C GLN A 3 -31.24 -32.70 26.39
N ALA A 4 -31.70 -31.89 27.37
CA ALA A 4 -31.33 -30.49 27.50
C ALA A 4 -29.83 -30.26 27.74
N VAL A 5 -29.15 -31.17 28.46
CA VAL A 5 -27.72 -30.99 28.82
C VAL A 5 -26.79 -31.21 27.63
N LYS A 6 -27.18 -32.06 26.66
CA LYS A 6 -26.35 -32.34 25.47
C LYS A 6 -26.29 -31.18 24.47
N ARG A 7 -27.28 -30.29 24.46
CA ARG A 7 -27.35 -29.18 23.49
C ARG A 7 -26.50 -27.97 23.88
N VAL A 8 -26.25 -27.78 25.18
CA VAL A 8 -25.48 -26.63 25.68
C VAL A 8 -23.96 -26.81 25.45
N LEU A 9 -23.48 -28.05 25.43
CA LEU A 9 -22.04 -28.34 25.25
C LEU A 9 -21.56 -28.18 23.79
N VAL A 10 -22.44 -28.29 22.79
CA VAL A 10 -22.03 -28.21 21.38
C VAL A 10 -21.89 -26.77 20.90
N THR A 11 -22.58 -25.82 21.52
CA THR A 11 -22.54 -24.40 21.12
C THR A 11 -21.34 -23.63 21.67
N ALA A 12 -20.69 -24.11 22.73
CA ALA A 12 -19.55 -23.42 23.35
C ALA A 12 -18.22 -23.61 22.60
N VAL A 13 -18.08 -24.67 21.79
CA VAL A 13 -16.81 -25.00 21.12
C VAL A 13 -16.66 -24.32 19.75
N ALA A 14 -17.76 -23.91 19.11
CA ALA A 14 -17.72 -23.28 17.79
C ALA A 14 -17.31 -21.79 17.82
N ALA A 15 -17.46 -21.10 18.96
CA ALA A 15 -17.16 -19.68 19.08
C ALA A 15 -15.68 -19.38 19.37
N ALA A 16 -14.89 -20.36 19.82
CA ALA A 16 -13.47 -20.17 20.14
C ALA A 16 -12.53 -20.33 18.92
N GLY A 17 -13.01 -20.92 17.82
CA GLY A 17 -12.18 -21.25 16.66
C GLY A 17 -11.94 -20.12 15.65
N PHE A 18 -12.76 -19.06 15.66
CA PHE A 18 -12.65 -17.96 14.68
C PHE A 18 -11.82 -16.77 15.16
N ALA A 19 -11.34 -16.77 16.41
CA ALA A 19 -10.57 -15.66 16.95
C ALA A 19 -9.07 -15.69 16.59
N CYS A 20 -8.56 -16.80 16.04
CA CYS A 20 -7.12 -17.00 15.84
C CYS A 20 -6.63 -16.84 14.39
N ALA A 21 -7.50 -16.46 13.45
CA ALA A 21 -7.14 -16.40 12.03
C ALA A 21 -7.38 -15.04 11.37
N ILE A 22 -7.54 -13.97 12.16
CA ILE A 22 -7.30 -12.63 11.61
C ILE A 22 -5.81 -12.41 11.81
N PRO A 23 -4.97 -12.48 10.76
CA PRO A 23 -3.62 -11.97 10.89
C PRO A 23 -3.76 -10.55 11.42
N ALA A 24 -3.30 -10.32 12.65
CA ALA A 24 -3.07 -8.99 13.17
C ALA A 24 -1.91 -8.44 12.34
N THR A 25 -2.19 -8.07 11.09
CA THR A 25 -1.32 -7.19 10.35
C THR A 25 -1.32 -5.94 11.19
N SER A 26 -0.16 -5.65 11.78
CA SER A 26 0.07 -4.39 12.45
C SER A 26 -0.49 -3.31 11.52
N ALA A 27 -1.47 -2.55 12.03
CA ALA A 27 -2.04 -1.39 11.36
C ALA A 27 -0.95 -0.31 11.30
N TYR A 28 0.04 -0.58 10.47
CA TYR A 28 1.03 0.35 10.01
C TYR A 28 0.23 1.35 9.17
N ALA A 29 0.07 2.56 9.70
CA ALA A 29 -0.68 3.61 9.06
C ALA A 29 0.28 4.45 8.23
N THR A 30 0.35 4.14 6.93
CA THR A 30 0.98 5.04 5.97
C THR A 30 0.16 6.33 5.91
N ASN A 31 0.83 7.47 5.90
CA ASN A 31 0.17 8.78 5.79
C ASN A 31 0.75 9.58 4.64
N ILE A 32 -0.10 10.38 4.00
CA ILE A 32 0.34 11.36 3.01
C ILE A 32 0.99 12.52 3.77
N THR A 33 2.21 12.86 3.36
CA THR A 33 2.99 13.94 3.97
C THR A 33 3.50 14.91 2.92
N TYR A 34 3.96 16.06 3.39
CA TYR A 34 4.66 17.02 2.56
C TYR A 34 6.03 16.48 2.13
N CYS A 35 6.34 16.58 0.83
CA CYS A 35 7.58 16.08 0.23
C CYS A 35 8.86 16.88 0.57
N GLY A 36 8.74 17.95 1.34
CA GLY A 36 9.79 18.95 1.53
C GLY A 36 9.76 20.03 0.47
N ASP A 37 10.63 21.02 0.64
CA ASP A 37 10.74 22.17 -0.27
C ASP A 37 11.13 21.70 -1.68
N TRP A 38 10.35 22.12 -2.66
CA TRP A 38 10.47 21.81 -4.10
C TRP A 38 11.76 22.36 -4.73
N MET A 39 12.48 23.22 -4.00
CA MET A 39 13.73 23.85 -4.40
C MET A 39 14.99 23.09 -3.93
N LEU A 40 14.83 22.07 -3.09
CA LEU A 40 15.88 21.12 -2.72
C LEU A 40 15.67 19.80 -3.50
N PRO A 41 16.71 18.97 -3.71
CA PRO A 41 16.48 17.62 -4.22
C PRO A 41 15.36 16.97 -3.38
N PRO A 42 14.40 16.26 -4.01
CA PRO A 42 13.29 15.66 -3.29
C PRO A 42 13.83 14.91 -2.06
N GLN A 43 13.07 14.87 -0.96
CA GLN A 43 13.40 13.97 0.13
C GLN A 43 13.37 12.55 -0.42
N ASN A 44 14.50 12.12 -0.97
CA ASN A 44 14.65 10.85 -1.63
C ASN A 44 14.42 9.72 -0.66
N ASP A 45 14.41 10.00 0.65
CA ASP A 45 14.18 9.06 1.72
C ASP A 45 12.72 8.61 1.81
N LEU A 46 11.78 9.42 1.27
CA LEU A 46 10.34 9.12 1.28
C LEU A 46 9.88 8.54 -0.06
N ALA A 47 8.87 7.70 0.01
CA ALA A 47 8.16 7.25 -1.17
C ALA A 47 7.28 8.37 -1.73
N TRP A 48 7.18 8.50 -3.05
CA TRP A 48 6.31 9.49 -3.67
C TRP A 48 5.78 9.07 -5.03
N VAL A 49 4.68 9.71 -5.43
CA VAL A 49 4.16 9.68 -6.80
C VAL A 49 4.17 11.09 -7.37
N GLU A 50 4.48 11.23 -8.66
CA GLU A 50 4.47 12.50 -9.39
C GLU A 50 3.40 12.43 -10.50
N THR A 51 2.53 13.44 -10.55
CA THR A 51 1.56 13.59 -11.64
C THR A 51 2.19 14.28 -12.85
N GLY A 52 1.56 14.20 -14.02
CA GLY A 52 1.99 14.91 -15.24
C GLY A 52 2.20 16.41 -15.05
N ASP A 53 1.46 17.04 -14.13
CA ASP A 53 1.60 18.46 -13.79
C ASP A 53 2.79 18.79 -12.85
N GLY A 54 3.57 17.78 -12.45
CA GLY A 54 4.71 17.93 -11.54
C GLY A 54 4.35 17.98 -10.05
N ASN A 55 3.07 17.79 -9.69
CA ASN A 55 2.68 17.67 -8.28
C ASN A 55 3.19 16.35 -7.71
N ARG A 56 3.70 16.39 -6.47
CA ARG A 56 4.20 15.22 -5.75
C ARG A 56 3.39 14.94 -4.50
N MET A 57 3.06 13.66 -4.29
CA MET A 57 2.42 13.17 -3.09
C MET A 57 3.37 12.19 -2.42
N CYS A 58 3.82 12.51 -1.21
CA CYS A 58 4.77 11.70 -0.46
C CYS A 58 4.08 10.87 0.60
N PHE A 59 4.66 9.71 0.89
CA PHE A 59 4.17 8.76 1.87
C PHE A 59 5.23 8.54 2.94
N ALA A 60 4.79 8.62 4.19
CA ALA A 60 5.62 8.33 5.36
C ALA A 60 5.04 7.20 6.18
N ASN A 61 5.93 6.56 6.95
CA ASN A 61 5.71 5.35 7.73
C ASN A 61 5.45 4.12 6.87
N ALA A 62 5.67 2.95 7.46
CA ALA A 62 5.21 1.69 6.87
C ALA A 62 3.68 1.65 6.89
N GLY A 63 3.08 0.85 6.00
CA GLY A 63 1.64 0.63 5.96
C GLY A 63 1.03 0.59 4.57
N SER A 64 -0.23 0.17 4.47
CA SER A 64 -1.04 0.35 3.26
C SER A 64 -1.92 1.58 3.39
N LEU A 65 -2.06 2.33 2.30
CA LEU A 65 -2.98 3.43 2.18
C LEU A 65 -3.71 3.35 0.83
N ASN A 66 -5.04 3.31 0.89
CA ASN A 66 -5.87 3.48 -0.29
C ASN A 66 -5.88 4.95 -0.70
N VAL A 67 -5.61 5.20 -1.97
CA VAL A 67 -5.50 6.53 -2.55
C VAL A 67 -6.28 6.58 -3.87
N SER A 68 -6.32 7.75 -4.50
CA SER A 68 -6.98 7.93 -5.79
C SER A 68 -6.29 9.06 -6.52
N PHE A 69 -5.09 8.79 -7.01
CA PHE A 69 -4.28 9.76 -7.76
C PHE A 69 -4.34 9.46 -9.24
N ASN A 70 -4.87 10.40 -10.02
CA ASN A 70 -4.94 10.32 -11.47
C ASN A 70 -3.74 11.01 -12.10
N GLY A 71 -3.43 10.66 -13.36
CA GLY A 71 -2.40 11.35 -14.12
C GLY A 71 -0.99 11.09 -13.64
N VAL A 72 -0.74 10.01 -12.88
CA VAL A 72 0.59 9.70 -12.33
C VAL A 72 1.53 9.28 -13.45
N THR A 73 2.69 9.91 -13.50
CA THR A 73 3.73 9.68 -14.53
C THR A 73 5.02 9.11 -13.94
N LYS A 74 5.26 9.28 -12.64
CA LYS A 74 6.42 8.68 -11.96
C LYS A 74 6.08 8.16 -10.57
N LEU A 75 6.79 7.11 -10.18
CA LEU A 75 6.72 6.45 -8.89
C LEU A 75 8.13 6.37 -8.30
N HIS A 76 8.29 6.64 -7.00
CA HIS A 76 9.57 6.55 -6.30
C HIS A 76 9.38 5.92 -4.93
N SER A 77 10.30 5.03 -4.55
CA SER A 77 10.19 4.22 -3.32
C SER A 77 10.86 4.84 -2.09
N GLY A 78 11.84 5.70 -2.32
CA GLY A 78 12.72 6.25 -1.31
C GLY A 78 13.47 5.22 -0.47
N ASN A 79 13.69 5.44 0.83
CA ASN A 79 14.50 4.52 1.65
C ASN A 79 13.78 3.21 2.03
N ASN A 80 12.59 2.97 1.47
CA ASN A 80 11.80 1.77 1.75
C ASN A 80 11.50 1.04 0.45
N THR A 81 11.19 -0.25 0.55
CA THR A 81 10.56 -0.95 -0.56
C THR A 81 9.07 -0.61 -0.56
N VAL A 82 8.51 -0.31 -1.73
CA VAL A 82 7.13 0.15 -1.86
C VAL A 82 6.43 -0.63 -2.94
N ARG A 83 5.20 -1.06 -2.68
CA ARG A 83 4.32 -1.62 -3.70
C ARG A 83 3.26 -0.61 -4.09
N PHE A 84 3.19 -0.30 -5.38
CA PHE A 84 2.17 0.56 -5.98
C PHE A 84 1.17 -0.30 -6.74
N SER A 85 -0.10 -0.15 -6.43
CA SER A 85 -1.19 -0.76 -7.19
C SER A 85 -1.90 0.32 -7.98
N TYR A 86 -1.90 0.18 -9.30
CA TYR A 86 -2.39 1.19 -10.23
C TYR A 86 -3.02 0.55 -11.45
N TYR A 87 -3.79 1.31 -12.21
CA TYR A 87 -4.14 0.93 -13.58
C TYR A 87 -3.71 2.03 -14.55
N ILE A 88 -3.39 1.65 -15.78
CA ILE A 88 -3.10 2.61 -16.85
C ILE A 88 -4.42 3.19 -17.36
N GLU A 89 -4.58 4.50 -17.31
CA GLU A 89 -5.83 5.20 -17.64
C GLU A 89 -6.23 5.00 -19.11
N GLU A 90 -5.26 4.90 -20.02
CA GLU A 90 -5.50 4.77 -21.45
C GLU A 90 -6.12 3.43 -21.84
N ASN A 91 -5.88 2.37 -21.07
CA ASN A 91 -6.30 1.01 -21.42
C ASN A 91 -6.96 0.23 -20.27
N ASN A 92 -7.12 0.83 -19.09
CA ASN A 92 -7.67 0.24 -17.87
C ASN A 92 -6.99 -1.09 -17.46
N TYR A 93 -5.69 -1.23 -17.76
CA TYR A 93 -4.95 -2.42 -17.38
C TYR A 93 -4.35 -2.27 -15.98
N TYR A 94 -4.65 -3.23 -15.11
CA TYR A 94 -4.23 -3.23 -13.71
C TYR A 94 -2.81 -3.77 -13.56
N HIS A 95 -2.02 -3.09 -12.74
CA HIS A 95 -0.65 -3.42 -12.43
C HIS A 95 -0.40 -3.33 -10.93
N GLU A 96 0.46 -4.21 -10.46
CA GLU A 96 1.12 -4.07 -9.16
C GLU A 96 2.62 -4.03 -9.41
N LEU A 97 3.28 -3.00 -8.90
CA LEU A 97 4.71 -2.81 -9.06
C LEU A 97 5.36 -2.69 -7.70
N THR A 98 6.29 -3.59 -7.40
CA THR A 98 7.15 -3.47 -6.23
C THR A 98 8.45 -2.80 -6.64
N VAL A 99 8.75 -1.67 -5.99
CA VAL A 99 9.88 -0.81 -6.26
C VAL A 99 10.82 -0.88 -5.06
N SER A 100 12.01 -1.43 -5.26
CA SER A 100 13.06 -1.49 -4.24
C SER A 100 13.51 -0.09 -3.83
N SER A 101 14.14 0.04 -2.66
CA SER A 101 14.61 1.33 -2.15
C SER A 101 15.47 2.10 -3.16
N TRP A 102 15.29 3.42 -3.20
CA TRP A 102 16.02 4.40 -3.99
C TRP A 102 15.87 4.19 -5.49
N GLN A 103 14.69 3.75 -5.91
CA GLN A 103 14.37 3.54 -7.32
C GLN A 103 13.22 4.44 -7.72
N GLU A 104 13.33 4.97 -8.93
CA GLU A 104 12.30 5.72 -9.63
C GLU A 104 11.84 4.91 -10.85
N VAL A 105 10.54 4.88 -11.09
CA VAL A 105 9.93 4.25 -12.25
C VAL A 105 9.04 5.26 -12.95
N THR A 106 9.32 5.50 -14.23
CA THR A 106 8.50 6.34 -15.09
C THR A 106 7.45 5.48 -15.78
N ILE A 107 6.18 5.89 -15.66
CA ILE A 107 5.08 5.32 -16.45
C ILE A 107 5.34 5.69 -17.91
N GLY A 108 5.22 4.72 -18.82
CA GLY A 108 5.68 4.83 -20.21
C GLY A 108 5.25 6.11 -20.92
N TRP A 109 6.02 6.53 -21.93
CA TRP A 109 5.80 7.81 -22.63
C TRP A 109 4.35 7.99 -23.11
N GLY A 110 3.71 9.05 -22.63
CA GLY A 110 2.32 9.40 -22.98
C GLY A 110 1.26 8.55 -22.28
N LEU A 111 1.63 7.75 -21.27
CA LEU A 111 0.70 7.00 -20.44
C LEU A 111 0.56 7.64 -19.05
N HIS A 112 -0.62 7.49 -18.49
CA HIS A 112 -0.98 7.97 -17.17
C HIS A 112 -1.47 6.81 -16.30
N ALA A 113 -0.97 6.75 -15.08
CA ALA A 113 -1.42 5.78 -14.10
C ALA A 113 -2.44 6.42 -13.14
N HIS A 114 -3.52 5.69 -12.87
CA HIS A 114 -4.34 5.91 -11.69
C HIS A 114 -3.85 5.01 -10.57
N VAL A 115 -3.22 5.60 -9.55
CA VAL A 115 -2.75 4.86 -8.37
C VAL A 115 -3.88 4.81 -7.35
N TYR A 116 -4.26 3.59 -6.95
CA TYR A 116 -5.36 3.35 -6.01
C TYR A 116 -4.91 2.76 -4.67
N GLU A 117 -3.71 2.22 -4.58
CA GLU A 117 -3.12 1.75 -3.32
C GLU A 117 -1.61 1.97 -3.31
N VAL A 118 -1.09 2.35 -2.15
CA VAL A 118 0.35 2.43 -1.87
C VAL A 118 0.64 1.66 -0.58
N LEU A 119 1.51 0.66 -0.68
CA LEU A 119 2.02 -0.11 0.45
C LEU A 119 3.49 0.20 0.66
N VAL A 120 3.81 0.92 1.74
CA VAL A 120 5.18 1.17 2.18
C VAL A 120 5.61 0.06 3.13
N CYS A 121 6.67 -0.65 2.78
CA CYS A 121 7.12 -1.81 3.53
C CYS A 121 8.17 -1.34 4.53
N GLY A 122 7.98 -1.63 5.81
CA GLY A 122 8.78 -1.07 6.92
C GLY A 122 10.25 -1.52 6.98
N GLY A 123 10.81 -1.98 5.87
CA GLY A 123 12.20 -2.36 5.72
C GLY A 123 12.61 -2.46 4.23
N PRO A 124 13.93 -2.52 3.95
CA PRO A 124 14.48 -2.46 2.60
C PRO A 124 14.33 -3.76 1.79
N THR A 125 14.00 -4.89 2.43
CA THR A 125 14.18 -6.20 1.78
C THR A 125 12.95 -6.81 1.14
N GLU A 126 11.71 -6.52 1.54
CA GLU A 126 10.52 -7.03 0.84
C GLU A 126 9.19 -6.51 1.41
N CYS A 127 8.18 -6.44 0.54
CA CYS A 127 6.79 -6.23 0.92
C CYS A 127 6.09 -7.56 1.19
N PRO A 128 5.34 -7.73 2.29
CA PRO A 128 4.58 -8.94 2.52
C PRO A 128 3.57 -9.16 1.38
N VAL A 129 3.60 -10.34 0.78
CA VAL A 129 2.59 -10.79 -0.18
C VAL A 129 1.40 -11.28 0.63
N PHE A 130 0.25 -10.61 0.52
CA PHE A 130 -1.00 -10.98 1.18
C PHE A 130 -1.86 -11.85 0.27
#